data_AF-D3G0C0-F1
#
_entry.id   AF-D3G0C0-F1
#
_cell.length_a   1.000
_cell.length_b   1.000
_cell.length_c   1.000
_cell.angle_alpha   90.00
_cell.angle_beta   90.00
_cell.angle_gamma   90.00
#
_symmetry.space_group_name_H-M   'P 1'
#
loop_
_entity.id
_entity.type
_entity.pdbx_description
1 polymer ?
#
loop_
_entity_poly.entity_id
_entity_poly.type
_entity_poly.pdbx_seq_one_letter_code
_entity_poly.pdbx_strand_id
1 'polypeptide(L)'
;MKSYQTLQKMIDAGITAVVRGDTFEEAATIAKGCIEGGVTSIEVTFTTPMRRFGDPEDLLGTLLWLADENMSGFVTGITVPVDGGFMAYSGV
;
A
#
# COMPACT_ATOMS: atom_id res chain seq x y z
N MET A 1 -10.34 19.33 -17.29
CA MET A 1 -10.20 17.96 -16.73
C MET A 1 -9.23 18.02 -15.58
N LYS A 2 -9.62 17.55 -14.39
CA LYS A 2 -8.82 17.64 -13.14
C LYS A 2 -7.45 16.96 -13.28
N SER A 3 -7.40 15.81 -13.97
CA SER A 3 -6.18 15.03 -14.20
C SER A 3 -5.12 15.77 -15.03
N TYR A 4 -5.52 16.57 -16.02
CA TYR A 4 -4.59 17.37 -16.83
C TYR A 4 -3.89 18.45 -15.98
N GLN A 5 -4.64 19.10 -15.08
CA GLN A 5 -4.07 20.12 -14.18
C GLN A 5 -3.12 19.50 -13.16
N THR A 6 -3.42 18.30 -12.65
CA THR A 6 -2.49 17.55 -11.81
C THR A 6 -1.21 17.20 -12.58
N LEU A 7 -1.34 16.66 -13.80
CA LEU A 7 -0.21 16.29 -14.64
C LEU A 7 0.67 17.51 -14.96
N GLN A 8 0.09 18.66 -15.28
CA GLN A 8 0.84 19.88 -15.55
C GLN A 8 1.65 20.32 -14.32
N LYS A 9 1.06 20.26 -13.11
CA LYS A 9 1.80 20.55 -11.86
C LYS A 9 2.96 19.60 -11.63
N MET A 10 2.81 18.31 -11.95
CA MET A 10 3.91 17.33 -11.84
C MET A 10 5.04 17.63 -12.83
N ILE A 11 4.69 17.99 -14.07
CA ILE A 11 5.63 18.39 -15.11
C ILE A 11 6.38 19.65 -14.68
N ASP A 12 5.65 20.66 -14.20
CA ASP A 12 6.23 21.94 -13.76
C ASP A 12 7.13 21.77 -12.52
N ALA A 13 6.76 20.86 -11.60
CA ALA A 13 7.56 20.54 -10.42
C ALA A 13 8.83 19.75 -10.76
N GLY A 14 8.85 18.98 -11.85
CA GLY A 14 9.99 18.17 -12.30
C GLY A 14 10.33 16.95 -11.42
N ILE A 15 9.74 16.84 -10.23
CA ILE A 15 9.96 15.80 -9.23
C ILE A 15 8.63 15.49 -8.54
N THR A 16 8.34 14.20 -8.30
CA THR A 16 7.28 13.74 -7.40
C THR A 16 7.90 12.90 -6.29
N ALA A 17 7.65 13.26 -5.03
CA ALA A 17 8.10 12.46 -3.89
C ALA A 17 7.07 11.37 -3.56
N VAL A 18 7.53 10.13 -3.40
CA VAL A 18 6.72 9.04 -2.87
C VAL A 18 7.02 8.91 -1.38
N VAL A 19 6.02 9.23 -0.56
CA VAL A 19 6.11 9.17 0.89
C VAL A 19 5.51 7.85 1.36
N ARG A 20 6.30 7.10 2.13
CA ARG A 20 5.87 5.92 2.87
C ARG A 20 6.03 6.20 4.35
N GLY A 21 4.96 6.03 5.11
CA GLY A 21 5.00 6.04 6.57
C GLY A 21 4.20 4.86 7.09
N ASP A 22 4.61 4.35 8.24
CA ASP A 22 3.94 3.23 8.90
C ASP A 22 2.65 3.68 9.60
N THR A 23 2.54 5.00 9.82
CA THR A 23 1.36 5.68 10.37
C THR A 23 0.98 6.90 9.55
N PHE A 24 -0.25 7.38 9.73
CA PHE A 24 -0.69 8.64 9.12
C PHE A 24 0.15 9.82 9.61
N GLU A 25 0.45 9.88 10.91
CA GLU A 25 1.24 10.95 11.53
C GLU A 25 2.66 11.01 10.96
N GLU A 26 3.30 9.86 10.77
CA GLU A 26 4.62 9.77 10.16
C GLU A 26 4.58 10.20 8.69
N ALA A 27 3.65 9.67 7.91
CA ALA A 27 3.49 10.05 6.51
C ALA A 27 3.19 11.55 6.34
N ALA A 28 2.38 12.12 7.22
CA ALA A 28 2.08 13.56 7.25
C ALA A 28 3.33 14.39 7.60
N THR A 29 4.14 13.93 8.54
CA THR A 29 5.40 14.59 8.93
C THR A 29 6.39 14.61 7.78
N ILE A 30 6.58 13.49 7.10
CA ILE A 30 7.47 13.39 5.92
C ILE A 30 6.94 14.29 4.80
N ALA A 31 5.65 14.22 4.48
CA ALA A 31 5.03 15.04 3.44
C ALA A 31 5.20 16.54 3.74
N LYS A 32 5.05 16.96 5.00
CA LYS A 32 5.27 18.35 5.40
C LYS A 32 6.73 18.78 5.16
N GLY A 33 7.70 17.94 5.50
CA GLY A 33 9.12 18.19 5.19
C GLY A 33 9.38 18.32 3.69
N CYS A 34 8.75 17.48 2.86
CA CYS A 34 8.82 17.61 1.40
C CYS A 34 8.27 18.96 0.90
N ILE A 35 7.12 19.39 1.42
CA ILE A 35 6.50 20.69 1.07
C ILE A 35 7.41 21.85 1.46
N GLU A 36 7.96 21.82 2.67
CA GLU A 36 8.89 22.85 3.18
C GLU A 36 10.18 22.90 2.33
N GLY A 37 10.63 21.76 1.81
CA GLY A 37 11.74 21.64 0.86
C GLY A 37 11.42 22.04 -0.58
N GLY A 38 10.18 22.45 -0.87
CA GLY A 38 9.74 22.90 -2.20
C GLY A 38 9.18 21.80 -3.11
N VAL A 39 9.00 20.57 -2.61
CA VAL A 39 8.38 19.48 -3.37
C VAL A 39 6.86 19.57 -3.24
N THR A 40 6.20 19.96 -4.33
CA THR A 40 4.74 20.23 -4.35
C THR A 40 3.91 19.09 -4.95
N SER A 41 4.56 18.08 -5.53
CA SER A 41 3.95 16.83 -5.99
C SER A 41 4.36 15.70 -5.06
N ILE A 42 3.39 15.17 -4.31
CA ILE A 42 3.62 14.12 -3.31
C ILE A 42 2.57 13.03 -3.47
N GLU A 43 3.03 11.79 -3.56
CA GLU A 43 2.22 10.60 -3.47
C GLU A 43 2.40 9.98 -2.08
N VAL A 44 1.34 9.95 -1.29
CA VAL A 44 1.36 9.27 0.01
C VAL A 44 0.84 7.86 -0.19
N THR A 45 1.71 6.86 0.01
CA THR A 45 1.35 5.45 -0.14
C THR A 45 1.42 4.78 1.22
N PHE A 46 0.31 4.15 1.61
CA PHE A 46 0.33 3.14 2.65
C PHE A 46 0.56 1.81 1.94
N THR A 47 1.48 1.01 2.46
CA THR A 47 2.09 -0.14 1.81
C THR A 47 1.11 -1.21 1.32
N THR A 48 -0.18 -1.14 1.65
CA THR A 48 -1.23 -2.08 1.23
C THR A 48 -2.60 -1.36 1.12
N PRO A 49 -3.57 -1.86 0.31
CA PRO A 49 -4.97 -1.38 0.33
C PRO A 49 -5.63 -1.38 1.71
N MET A 50 -5.26 -2.32 2.58
CA MET A 50 -5.72 -2.36 3.97
C MET A 50 -5.09 -1.30 4.87
N ARG A 51 -4.13 -0.51 4.36
CA ARG A 51 -3.47 0.64 5.03
C ARG A 51 -2.86 0.29 6.38
N ARG A 52 -2.32 -0.92 6.49
CA ARG A 52 -1.56 -1.38 7.65
C ARG A 52 -0.55 -2.44 7.23
N PHE A 53 0.45 -2.64 8.07
CA PHE A 53 1.25 -3.86 8.04
C PHE A 53 0.43 -5.03 8.58
N GLY A 54 0.78 -6.23 8.12
CA GLY A 54 0.27 -7.46 8.70
C GLY A 54 0.94 -7.73 10.03
N ASP A 55 0.18 -8.29 10.96
CA ASP A 55 0.70 -8.90 12.18
C ASP A 55 0.81 -10.42 11.98
N PRO A 56 1.69 -11.14 12.70
CA PRO A 56 1.80 -12.60 12.57
C PRO A 56 0.47 -13.35 12.73
N GLU A 57 -0.44 -12.82 13.54
CA GLU A 57 -1.78 -13.35 13.79
C GLU A 57 -2.66 -13.38 12.54
N ASP A 58 -2.43 -12.49 11.56
CA ASP A 58 -3.19 -12.46 10.31
C ASP A 58 -2.97 -13.74 9.47
N LEU A 59 -1.86 -14.46 9.69
CA LEU A 59 -1.56 -15.73 9.00
C LEU A 59 -2.35 -16.92 9.55
N LEU A 60 -2.82 -16.84 10.80
CA LEU A 60 -3.37 -17.99 11.51
C LEU A 60 -4.63 -18.53 10.84
N GLY A 61 -5.52 -17.65 10.38
CA GLY A 61 -6.75 -18.06 9.71
C GLY A 61 -6.50 -18.87 8.43
N THR A 62 -5.60 -18.38 7.57
CA THR A 62 -5.22 -19.07 6.34
C THR A 62 -4.48 -20.37 6.62
N LEU A 63 -3.59 -20.39 7.63
CA LEU A 63 -2.89 -21.61 8.03
C LEU A 63 -3.87 -22.68 8.53
N LEU A 64 -4.79 -22.32 9.42
CA LEU A 64 -5.81 -23.25 9.94
C LEU A 64 -6.72 -23.76 8.83
N TRP A 65 -7.14 -22.87 7.92
CA TRP A 65 -7.93 -23.26 6.75
C TRP A 65 -7.19 -24.27 5.86
N LEU A 66 -5.91 -24.02 5.54
CA LEU A 66 -5.08 -24.92 4.73
C LEU A 66 -4.78 -26.26 5.42
N ALA A 67 -4.75 -26.29 6.75
CA ALA A 67 -4.46 -27.48 7.54
C ALA A 67 -5.70 -28.34 7.84
N ASP A 68 -6.92 -27.80 7.67
CA ASP A 68 -8.16 -28.52 7.95
C ASP A 68 -8.68 -29.24 6.70
N GLU A 69 -8.58 -30.58 6.70
CA GLU A 69 -9.07 -31.42 5.60
C GLU A 69 -10.57 -31.22 5.30
N ASN A 70 -11.39 -30.85 6.29
CA ASN A 70 -12.82 -30.61 6.07
C ASN A 70 -13.07 -29.28 5.36
N MET A 71 -12.15 -28.31 5.50
CA MET A 71 -12.30 -26.98 4.90
C MET A 71 -11.60 -26.86 3.54
N SER A 72 -10.43 -27.50 3.37
CA SER A 72 -9.60 -27.34 2.18
C SER A 72 -9.08 -28.66 1.59
N GLY A 73 -9.70 -29.80 1.90
CA GLY A 73 -9.20 -31.13 1.52
C GLY A 73 -9.03 -31.40 0.00
N PHE A 74 -9.59 -30.55 -0.87
CA PHE A 74 -9.39 -30.62 -2.32
C PHE A 74 -8.62 -29.43 -2.90
N VAL A 75 -8.08 -28.56 -2.05
CA VAL A 75 -7.29 -27.39 -2.45
C VAL A 75 -5.82 -27.79 -2.44
N THR A 76 -5.20 -27.84 -3.61
CA THR A 76 -3.79 -28.22 -3.77
C THR A 76 -3.11 -27.39 -4.86
N GLY A 77 -1.80 -27.20 -4.75
CA GLY A 77 -0.98 -26.51 -5.76
C GLY A 77 -1.20 -25.00 -5.88
N ILE A 78 -1.85 -24.36 -4.91
CA ILE A 78 -2.11 -22.91 -4.93
C ILE A 78 -1.14 -22.12 -4.04
N THR A 79 -1.05 -20.82 -4.28
CA THR A 79 -0.46 -19.84 -3.36
C THR A 79 -1.56 -18.88 -2.90
N VAL A 80 -1.73 -18.72 -1.59
CA VAL A 80 -2.75 -17.85 -1.01
C VAL A 80 -2.05 -16.61 -0.45
N PRO A 81 -2.22 -15.42 -1.06
CA PRO A 81 -1.63 -14.20 -0.54
C PRO A 81 -2.37 -13.73 0.73
N VAL A 82 -1.60 -13.45 1.79
CA VAL A 82 -2.06 -12.83 3.03
C VAL A 82 -1.22 -11.57 3.24
N ASP A 83 -1.54 -10.51 2.51
CA ASP A 83 -0.62 -9.39 2.27
C ASP A 83 -1.28 -8.01 2.37
N GLY A 84 -2.47 -7.92 2.96
CA GLY A 84 -3.20 -6.66 3.04
C GLY A 84 -3.74 -6.14 1.69
N GLY A 85 -3.72 -6.97 0.65
CA GLY A 85 -4.12 -6.61 -0.72
C GLY A 85 -2.97 -6.08 -1.59
N PHE A 86 -1.71 -6.23 -1.16
CA PHE A 86 -0.54 -5.71 -1.87
C PHE A 86 -0.48 -6.19 -3.33
N MET A 87 -0.61 -7.51 -3.56
CA MET A 87 -0.56 -8.07 -4.92
C MET A 87 -1.78 -7.73 -5.78
N ALA A 88 -2.89 -7.33 -5.16
CA ALA A 88 -4.09 -6.92 -5.89
C ALA A 88 -4.06 -5.43 -6.29
N TYR A 89 -3.05 -4.69 -5.84
CA TYR A 89 -2.90 -3.27 -6.12
C TYR A 89 -1.83 -3.01 -7.19
N SER A 90 -2.18 -2.21 -8.20
CA SER A 90 -1.29 -1.85 -9.31
C SER A 90 -0.21 -0.83 -8.93
N GLY A 91 -0.26 -0.28 -7.71
CA GLY A 91 0.67 0.76 -7.28
C GLY A 91 0.40 2.14 -7.89
N VAL A 92 -0.80 2.36 -8.45
CA VAL A 92 -1.25 3.61 -9.09
C VAL A 92 -2.70 3.94 -8.74
#